data_AF-A0A0F8WZJ9-F1
#
_entry.id   AF-A0A0F8WZJ9-F1
#
_cell.length_a   1.000
_cell.length_b   1.000
_cell.length_c   1.000
_cell.angle_alpha   90.00
_cell.angle_beta   90.00
_cell.angle_gamma   90.00
#
_symmetry.space_group_name_H-M   'P 1'
#
loop_
_entity.id
_entity.type
_entity.pdbx_description
1 polymer ?
#
loop_
_entity_poly.entity_id
_entity_poly.type
_entity_poly.pdbx_seq_one_letter_code
_entity_poly.pdbx_strand_id
1 'polypeptide(L)'
;MKILNIYGQEFWHTDARIVGNREGLEELRDTIERALKDGKSSTLEDDARSGEETPLFASDGEGYEVIVLMNNDDWGIKGGKDSFWNTEESRNEYTGISKKGK
;
A
#
# COMPACT_ATOMS: atom_id res chain seq x y z
N MET A 1 -20.13 -1.68 2.27
CA MET A 1 -18.95 -1.90 3.14
C MET A 1 -17.82 -2.28 2.23
N LYS A 2 -16.71 -1.55 2.27
CA LYS A 2 -15.58 -1.71 1.36
C LYS A 2 -14.70 -2.85 1.86
N ILE A 3 -14.91 -4.06 1.33
CA ILE A 3 -14.17 -5.26 1.76
C ILE A 3 -12.97 -5.45 0.87
N LEU A 4 -11.78 -5.51 1.47
CA LEU A 4 -10.52 -5.77 0.80
C LEU A 4 -9.63 -6.60 1.70
N ASN A 5 -9.04 -7.66 1.17
CA ASN A 5 -8.01 -8.45 1.82
C ASN A 5 -6.77 -8.41 0.93
N ILE A 6 -5.62 -8.02 1.49
CA ILE A 6 -4.34 -8.02 0.79
C ILE A 6 -3.46 -9.09 1.43
N TYR A 7 -3.12 -10.10 0.64
CA TYR A 7 -2.23 -11.18 1.03
C TYR A 7 -0.89 -10.98 0.33
N GLY A 8 0.15 -10.71 1.12
CA GLY A 8 1.52 -10.61 0.62
C GLY A 8 2.06 -11.94 0.09
N GLN A 9 3.22 -11.89 -0.56
CA GLN A 9 3.93 -13.10 -0.98
C GLN A 9 4.40 -13.88 0.25
N GLU A 10 4.15 -15.18 0.29
CA GLU A 10 4.61 -16.06 1.36
C GLU A 10 6.13 -16.30 1.29
N PHE A 11 6.67 -16.38 0.05
CA PHE A 11 8.10 -16.50 -0.22
C PHE A 11 8.48 -15.67 -1.45
N TRP A 12 9.79 -15.50 -1.67
CA TRP A 12 10.28 -14.82 -2.88
C TRP A 12 9.69 -15.46 -4.13
N HIS A 13 9.14 -14.60 -5.01
CA HIS A 13 8.57 -14.98 -6.30
C HIS A 13 7.28 -15.82 -6.25
N THR A 14 6.60 -15.91 -5.10
CA THR A 14 5.25 -16.51 -5.04
C THR A 14 4.15 -15.51 -5.39
N ASP A 15 2.93 -15.98 -5.56
CA ASP A 15 1.77 -15.10 -5.78
C ASP A 15 1.52 -14.18 -4.58
N ALA A 16 1.07 -12.97 -4.88
CA ALA A 16 0.34 -12.11 -3.94
C ALA A 16 -1.12 -12.06 -4.40
N ARG A 17 -2.07 -11.86 -3.47
CA ARG A 17 -3.50 -11.84 -3.80
C ARG A 17 -4.15 -10.61 -3.21
N ILE A 18 -4.94 -9.93 -4.02
CA ILE A 18 -5.84 -8.84 -3.60
C ILE A 18 -7.26 -9.33 -3.84
N VAL A 19 -8.04 -9.48 -2.77
CA VAL A 19 -9.40 -10.04 -2.82
C VAL A 19 -10.36 -9.07 -2.15
N GLY A 20 -11.21 -8.44 -2.95
CA GLY A 20 -12.19 -7.49 -2.44
C GLY A 20 -13.53 -7.58 -3.15
N ASN A 21 -14.55 -7.00 -2.54
CA ASN A 21 -15.77 -6.69 -3.27
C ASN A 21 -15.53 -5.47 -4.19
N ARG A 22 -16.51 -5.14 -5.04
CA ARG A 22 -16.40 -4.03 -5.99
C ARG A 22 -15.96 -2.74 -5.31
N GLU A 23 -16.64 -2.35 -4.23
CA GLU A 23 -16.39 -1.09 -3.52
C GLU A 23 -14.97 -1.03 -2.93
N GLY A 24 -14.47 -2.14 -2.38
CA GLY A 24 -13.11 -2.21 -1.82
C GLY A 24 -12.02 -2.17 -2.89
N LEU A 25 -12.23 -2.81 -4.04
CA LEU A 25 -11.30 -2.74 -5.18
C LEU A 25 -11.29 -1.36 -5.84
N GLU A 26 -12.45 -0.70 -5.92
CA GLU A 26 -12.55 0.67 -6.43
C GLU A 26 -11.84 1.67 -5.50
N GLU A 27 -11.97 1.53 -4.17
CA GLU A 27 -11.22 2.37 -3.22
C GLU A 27 -9.70 2.16 -3.33
N LEU A 28 -9.24 0.91 -3.48
CA LEU A 28 -7.83 0.63 -3.69
C LEU A 28 -7.32 1.30 -4.99
N ARG A 29 -8.07 1.19 -6.08
CA ARG A 29 -7.72 1.84 -7.35
C ARG A 29 -7.59 3.35 -7.16
N ASP A 30 -8.59 3.98 -6.55
CA ASP A 30 -8.61 5.43 -6.39
C ASP A 30 -7.45 5.91 -5.48
N THR A 31 -7.10 5.13 -4.44
CA THR A 31 -5.93 5.39 -3.60
C THR A 31 -4.62 5.28 -4.39
N ILE A 32 -4.49 4.29 -5.26
CA ILE A 32 -3.34 4.16 -6.17
C ILE A 32 -3.27 5.37 -7.11
N GLU A 33 -4.39 5.79 -7.70
CA GLU A 33 -4.44 6.96 -8.57
C GLU A 33 -4.01 8.25 -7.85
N ARG A 34 -4.42 8.43 -6.60
CA ARG A 34 -3.95 9.55 -5.75
C ARG A 34 -2.45 9.46 -5.49
N ALA A 35 -1.93 8.30 -5.12
CA ALA A 35 -0.49 8.12 -4.87
C ALA A 35 0.36 8.33 -6.12
N LEU A 36 -0.13 7.96 -7.31
CA LEU A 36 0.54 8.23 -8.59
C LEU A 36 0.66 9.73 -8.89
N LYS A 37 -0.29 10.53 -8.39
CA LYS A 37 -0.28 11.99 -8.56
C LYS A 37 0.56 12.70 -7.50
N ASP A 38 0.39 12.32 -6.23
CA ASP A 38 0.88 13.08 -5.08
C ASP A 38 2.13 12.43 -4.43
N GLY A 39 2.58 11.28 -4.93
CA GLY A 39 3.73 10.52 -4.41
C GLY A 39 3.39 9.54 -3.29
N LYS A 40 2.27 9.74 -2.61
CA LYS A 40 1.74 8.87 -1.55
C LYS A 40 0.24 9.09 -1.39
N SER A 41 -0.47 8.11 -0.86
CA SER A 41 -1.85 8.25 -0.40
C SER A 41 -2.20 7.13 0.58
N SER A 42 -3.26 7.29 1.36
CA SER A 42 -3.85 6.19 2.11
C SER A 42 -5.37 6.14 2.00
N THR A 43 -5.96 5.03 2.43
CA THR A 43 -7.42 4.84 2.47
C THR A 43 -8.10 5.51 3.66
N LEU A 44 -7.31 6.06 4.59
CA LEU A 44 -7.81 6.87 5.71
C LEU A 44 -7.57 8.36 5.50
N GLU A 45 -6.74 8.77 4.54
CA GLU A 45 -6.64 10.18 4.14
C GLU A 45 -7.96 10.60 3.47
N ASP A 46 -8.59 11.64 4.03
CA ASP A 46 -9.87 12.21 3.62
C ASP A 46 -10.07 12.14 2.10
N ASP A 47 -11.16 11.51 1.64
CA ASP A 47 -11.71 11.89 0.35
C ASP A 47 -12.08 13.37 0.47
N ALA A 48 -11.21 14.23 -0.05
CA ALA A 48 -11.36 15.68 -0.02
C ALA A 48 -12.69 16.16 -0.63
N ARG A 49 -13.47 15.28 -1.27
CA ARG A 49 -14.81 15.57 -1.81
C ARG A 49 -15.96 15.27 -0.84
N SER A 50 -15.80 14.37 0.13
CA SER A 50 -16.89 13.94 1.02
C SER A 50 -16.64 14.21 2.50
N GLY A 51 -15.38 14.37 2.93
CA GLY A 51 -15.04 14.64 4.34
C GLY A 51 -15.39 13.49 5.30
N GLU A 52 -15.63 12.29 4.78
CA GLU A 52 -15.82 11.07 5.56
C GLU A 52 -14.60 10.16 5.38
N GLU A 53 -14.09 9.60 6.48
CA GLU A 53 -13.14 8.50 6.42
C GLU A 53 -13.79 7.32 5.68
N THR A 54 -13.09 6.76 4.70
CA THR A 54 -13.56 5.61 3.92
C THR A 54 -12.78 4.35 4.27
N PRO A 55 -12.93 3.79 5.48
CA PRO A 55 -12.13 2.66 5.92
C PRO A 55 -12.39 1.43 5.03
N LEU A 56 -11.30 0.71 4.75
CA LEU A 56 -11.36 -0.65 4.24
C LEU A 56 -11.52 -1.62 5.39
N PHE A 57 -12.18 -2.74 5.11
CA PHE A 57 -12.42 -3.80 6.08
C PHE A 57 -11.88 -5.12 5.56
N ALA A 58 -11.23 -5.89 6.43
CA ALA A 58 -10.95 -7.30 6.18
C ALA A 58 -12.25 -8.11 6.22
N SER A 59 -12.22 -9.36 5.73
CA SER A 59 -13.42 -10.19 5.65
C SER A 59 -14.03 -10.56 7.01
N ASP A 60 -13.29 -10.38 8.10
CA ASP A 60 -13.75 -10.55 9.48
C ASP A 60 -14.44 -9.30 10.06
N GLY A 61 -14.44 -8.18 9.32
CA GLY A 61 -15.05 -6.92 9.72
C GLY A 61 -14.11 -5.98 10.47
N GLU A 62 -12.82 -6.30 10.64
CA GLU A 62 -11.85 -5.38 11.22
C GLU A 62 -11.37 -4.35 10.18
N GLY A 63 -11.40 -3.07 10.56
CA GLY A 63 -10.98 -1.96 9.72
C GLY A 63 -9.46 -1.80 9.70
N TYR A 64 -8.90 -1.41 8.56
CA TYR A 64 -7.46 -1.14 8.43
C TYR A 64 -7.15 -0.07 7.38
N GLU A 65 -5.92 0.44 7.43
CA GLU A 65 -5.39 1.41 6.48
C GLU A 65 -4.53 0.71 5.43
N VAL A 66 -4.76 1.03 4.16
CA VAL A 66 -3.81 0.75 3.09
C VAL A 66 -3.05 2.03 2.78
N ILE A 67 -1.73 1.97 2.89
CA ILE A 67 -0.81 3.05 2.54
C ILE A 67 -0.15 2.70 1.20
N VAL A 68 -0.28 3.58 0.22
CA VAL A 68 0.35 3.44 -1.10
C VAL A 68 1.44 4.50 -1.24
N LEU A 69 2.67 4.05 -1.49
CA LEU A 69 3.82 4.91 -1.71
C LEU A 69 4.31 4.73 -3.15
N MET A 70 4.42 5.83 -3.89
CA MET A 70 5.08 5.83 -5.20
C MET A 70 6.57 6.14 -4.99
N ASN A 71 7.45 5.25 -5.45
CA ASN A 71 8.88 5.50 -5.49
C ASN A 71 9.37 5.42 -6.94
N ASN A 72 9.99 6.49 -7.43
CA ASN A 72 10.43 6.62 -8.83
C ASN A 72 11.95 6.47 -8.98
N ASP A 73 12.64 5.97 -7.95
CA ASP A 73 14.07 5.70 -8.04
C ASP A 73 14.37 4.69 -9.15
N ASP A 74 15.55 4.82 -9.75
CA ASP A 74 16.03 3.89 -10.78
C ASP A 74 16.40 2.54 -10.14
N TRP A 75 16.10 1.43 -10.80
CA TRP A 75 16.45 0.09 -10.27
C TRP A 75 17.78 -0.45 -10.80
N GLY A 76 18.47 -1.25 -9.99
CA GLY A 76 19.64 -2.03 -10.38
C GLY A 76 20.84 -1.16 -10.74
N ILE A 77 21.50 -1.46 -11.87
CA ILE A 77 22.72 -0.76 -12.30
C ILE A 77 22.44 0.74 -12.59
N LYS A 78 21.22 1.09 -12.99
CA LYS A 78 20.85 2.49 -13.30
C LYS A 78 20.73 3.37 -12.06
N GLY A 79 20.28 2.81 -10.93
CA GLY A 79 20.00 3.58 -9.72
C GLY A 79 21.16 3.84 -8.78
N GLY A 80 22.35 3.33 -9.06
CA GLY A 80 23.45 3.41 -8.10
C GLY A 80 23.17 2.62 -6.81
N LYS A 81 24.07 2.70 -5.83
CA LYS A 81 23.92 1.94 -4.57
C LYS A 81 22.90 2.56 -3.60
N ASP A 82 22.59 3.83 -3.79
CA ASP A 82 21.77 4.68 -2.93
C ASP A 82 20.31 4.80 -3.40
N SER A 83 19.97 4.29 -4.58
CA SER A 83 18.57 4.09 -4.98
C SER A 83 17.84 3.24 -3.95
N PHE A 84 16.63 3.66 -3.60
CA PHE A 84 15.73 2.94 -2.71
C PHE A 84 15.64 1.45 -3.04
N TRP A 85 15.50 1.10 -4.31
CA TRP A 85 15.34 -0.29 -4.76
C TRP A 85 16.58 -1.17 -4.56
N ASN A 86 17.72 -0.57 -4.21
CA ASN A 86 18.97 -1.25 -3.92
C ASN A 86 19.33 -1.21 -2.42
N THR A 87 18.50 -0.59 -1.56
CA THR A 87 18.69 -0.56 -0.10
C THR A 87 17.88 -1.66 0.62
N GLU A 88 18.18 -1.92 1.89
CA GLU A 88 17.45 -2.91 2.69
C GLU A 88 16.01 -2.49 2.96
N GLU A 89 15.75 -1.18 3.03
CA GLU A 89 14.45 -0.58 3.28
C GLU A 89 13.41 -0.90 2.19
N SER A 90 13.85 -1.26 0.97
CA SER A 90 12.94 -1.70 -0.11
C SER A 90 12.44 -3.14 0.04
N ARG A 91 12.98 -3.92 0.99
CA ARG A 91 12.60 -5.32 1.19
C ARG A 91 11.36 -5.41 2.09
N ASN A 92 10.45 -6.33 1.76
CA ASN A 92 9.19 -6.54 2.49
C ASN A 92 9.36 -6.72 4.02
N GLU A 93 10.47 -7.32 4.44
CA GLU A 93 10.86 -7.53 5.84
C GLU A 93 11.11 -6.22 6.62
N TYR A 94 11.40 -5.12 5.92
CA TYR A 94 11.66 -3.79 6.48
C TYR A 94 10.56 -2.76 6.17
N THR A 95 9.63 -3.08 5.25
CA THR A 95 8.45 -2.22 4.95
C THR A 95 7.26 -2.47 5.88
N GLY A 96 7.29 -3.56 6.65
CA GLY A 96 6.37 -3.72 7.77
C GLY A 96 6.71 -2.64 8.79
N ILE A 97 5.82 -1.64 8.96
CA ILE A 97 5.97 -0.58 9.96
C ILE A 97 5.91 -1.21 11.36
N SER A 98 7.02 -1.81 11.78
CA SER A 98 7.34 -2.04 13.17
C SER A 98 7.81 -0.69 13.68
N LYS A 99 6.91 0.05 14.33
CA LYS A 99 7.35 1.03 15.33
C LYS A 99 8.12 0.24 16.39
N LYS A 100 9.42 0.00 16.19
CA LYS A 100 10.32 -0.31 17.30
C LYS A 100 10.34 0.94 18.16
N GLY A 101 9.59 0.89 19.26
CA GLY A 101 9.64 1.88 20.32
C GLY A 101 11.09 2.13 20.70
N LYS A 102 11.48 3.41 20.67
CA LYS A 102 12.60 3.92 21.46
C LYS A 102 12.11 4.17 22.87
#